data_AF-A0A4R5A6W2-F1
#
_entry.id   AF-A0A4R5A6W2-F1
#
_cell.length_a   1.000
_cell.length_b   1.000
_cell.length_c   1.000
_cell.angle_alpha   90.00
_cell.angle_beta   90.00
_cell.angle_gamma   90.00
#
_symmetry.space_group_name_H-M   'P 1'
#
loop_
_entity.id
_entity.type
_entity.pdbx_description
1 polymer ?
#
loop_
_entity_poly.entity_id
_entity_poly.type
_entity_poly.pdbx_seq_one_letter_code
_entity_poly.pdbx_strand_id
1 'polypeptide(L)'
;MGLQEPKVISPDAPVPAGAVDAGTAPPASRVEGLVASGDAVLVTLETDAREADPGLLAAASVYAWLGVRWFRVPESQADGMRQVLDMVASIQGTRPPAVARRGLA
;
A
#
# COMPACT_ATOMS: atom_id res chain seq x y z
N MET A 1 -15.07 -7.10 10.70
CA MET A 1 -14.07 -7.66 9.78
C MET A 1 -12.79 -6.87 10.02
N GLY A 2 -11.80 -7.41 10.73
CA GLY A 2 -10.61 -6.64 11.12
C GLY A 2 -9.75 -6.34 9.89
N LEU A 3 -9.61 -5.06 9.53
CA LEU A 3 -8.69 -4.61 8.48
C LEU A 3 -7.29 -5.05 8.89
N GLN A 4 -6.75 -6.04 8.18
CA GLN A 4 -5.39 -6.53 8.43
C GLN A 4 -4.41 -5.49 7.90
N GLU A 5 -3.33 -5.23 8.64
CA GLU A 5 -2.35 -4.21 8.29
C GLU A 5 -1.71 -4.51 6.93
N PRO A 6 -1.66 -3.53 6.00
CA PRO A 6 -0.94 -3.66 4.74
C PRO A 6 0.54 -3.96 4.97
N LYS A 7 1.12 -4.84 4.14
CA LYS A 7 2.51 -5.31 4.30
C LYS A 7 3.35 -5.03 3.06
N VAL A 8 4.56 -4.51 3.29
CA VAL A 8 5.60 -4.37 2.27
C VAL A 8 6.40 -5.67 2.19
N ILE A 9 6.56 -6.22 1.00
CA ILE A 9 7.34 -7.42 0.73
C ILE A 9 8.49 -7.12 -0.24
N SER A 10 9.55 -7.92 -0.15
CA SER A 10 10.73 -7.81 -1.02
C SER A 10 10.35 -8.02 -2.49
N PRO A 11 11.05 -7.38 -3.46
CA PRO A 11 10.83 -7.57 -4.90
C PRO A 11 10.77 -9.04 -5.33
N ASP A 12 11.65 -9.87 -4.78
CA ASP A 12 11.78 -11.27 -5.16
C ASP A 12 10.88 -12.20 -4.31
N ALA A 13 10.10 -11.64 -3.39
CA ALA A 13 9.24 -12.45 -2.54
C ALA A 13 8.13 -13.12 -3.39
N PRO A 14 7.86 -14.42 -3.18
CA PRO A 14 6.77 -15.09 -3.85
C PRO A 14 5.42 -14.47 -3.47
N VAL A 15 4.41 -14.67 -4.31
CA VAL A 15 3.04 -14.26 -4.00
C VAL A 15 2.61 -14.94 -2.69
N PRO A 16 2.17 -14.18 -1.66
CA PRO A 16 1.72 -14.77 -0.40
C PRO A 16 0.59 -15.77 -0.62
N ALA A 17 0.57 -16.85 0.18
CA ALA A 17 -0.47 -17.87 0.06
C ALA A 17 -1.88 -17.28 0.24
N GLY A 18 -2.79 -17.59 -0.69
CA GLY A 18 -4.14 -17.05 -0.71
C GLY A 18 -4.27 -15.60 -1.20
N ALA A 19 -3.16 -14.99 -1.65
CA ALA A 19 -3.20 -13.70 -2.31
C ALA A 19 -3.44 -13.84 -3.83
N VAL A 20 -4.15 -12.87 -4.40
CA VAL A 20 -4.24 -12.70 -5.85
C VAL A 20 -3.25 -11.61 -6.27
N ASP A 21 -2.36 -11.93 -7.20
CA ASP A 21 -1.46 -10.95 -7.80
C ASP A 21 -2.23 -10.10 -8.83
N ALA A 22 -2.41 -8.82 -8.52
CA ALA A 22 -3.08 -7.88 -9.41
C ALA A 22 -2.18 -7.42 -10.58
N GLY A 23 -0.87 -7.66 -10.50
CA GLY A 23 0.15 -7.28 -11.48
C GLY A 23 0.94 -6.02 -11.10
N THR A 24 1.75 -5.54 -12.04
CA THR A 24 2.55 -4.32 -11.92
C THR A 24 1.72 -3.09 -12.31
N ALA A 25 1.60 -2.13 -11.40
CA ALA A 25 0.83 -0.88 -11.56
C ALA A 25 -0.55 -1.07 -12.23
N PRO A 26 -1.41 -1.96 -11.71
CA PRO A 26 -2.69 -2.28 -12.34
C PRO A 26 -3.66 -1.08 -12.31
N PRO A 27 -4.62 -0.98 -13.23
CA PRO A 27 -5.66 0.04 -13.13
C PRO A 27 -6.45 -0.12 -11.82
N ALA A 28 -6.83 0.99 -11.19
CA ALA A 28 -7.56 1.00 -9.91
C ALA A 28 -8.84 0.14 -9.96
N SER A 29 -9.58 0.17 -11.07
CA SER A 29 -10.79 -0.63 -11.26
C SER A 29 -10.57 -2.14 -11.17
N ARG A 30 -9.39 -2.65 -11.56
CA ARG A 30 -9.03 -4.06 -11.38
C ARG A 30 -8.85 -4.39 -9.91
N VAL A 31 -8.19 -3.52 -9.17
CA VAL A 31 -7.99 -3.67 -7.72
C VAL A 31 -9.32 -3.60 -7.00
N GLU A 32 -10.17 -2.63 -7.32
CA GLU A 32 -11.54 -2.52 -6.80
C GLU A 32 -12.33 -3.80 -7.01
N GLY A 33 -12.30 -4.37 -8.22
CA GLY A 33 -12.99 -5.62 -8.54
C GLY A 33 -12.52 -6.79 -7.68
N LEU A 34 -11.20 -6.97 -7.54
CA LEU A 34 -10.60 -8.04 -6.73
C LEU A 34 -10.87 -7.86 -5.23
N VAL A 35 -10.79 -6.64 -4.71
CA VAL A 35 -11.11 -6.39 -3.30
C VAL A 35 -12.60 -6.60 -3.04
N ALA A 36 -13.48 -6.18 -3.97
CA ALA A 36 -14.92 -6.37 -3.84
C ALA A 36 -15.35 -7.85 -3.87
N SER A 37 -14.61 -8.73 -4.56
CA SER A 37 -14.81 -10.19 -4.48
C SER A 37 -14.30 -10.81 -3.17
N GLY A 38 -13.66 -10.03 -2.31
CA GLY A 38 -13.10 -10.49 -1.03
C GLY A 38 -11.71 -11.10 -1.16
N ASP A 39 -11.05 -10.96 -2.31
CA ASP A 39 -9.71 -11.46 -2.53
C ASP A 39 -8.69 -10.63 -1.72
N ALA A 40 -7.68 -11.31 -1.20
CA ALA A 40 -6.55 -10.64 -0.59
C ALA A 40 -5.56 -10.25 -1.70
N VAL A 41 -5.42 -8.95 -1.96
CA VAL A 41 -4.70 -8.48 -3.17
C VAL A 41 -3.24 -8.14 -2.88
N LEU A 42 -2.36 -8.57 -3.78
CA LEU A 42 -0.97 -8.11 -3.92
C LEU A 42 -0.86 -7.16 -5.13
N VAL A 43 -0.20 -6.02 -4.96
CA VAL A 43 0.18 -5.12 -6.05
C VAL A 43 1.70 -5.00 -6.11
N THR A 44 2.25 -4.99 -7.33
CA THR A 44 3.65 -4.67 -7.58
C THR A 44 3.76 -3.23 -8.12
N LEU A 45 4.69 -2.44 -7.58
CA LEU A 45 5.05 -1.13 -8.12
C LEU A 45 6.55 -1.07 -8.34
N GLU A 46 6.97 -0.63 -9.51
CA GLU A 46 8.37 -0.60 -9.94
C GLU A 46 8.79 0.82 -10.28
N THR A 47 10.06 1.13 -10.01
CA THR A 47 10.72 2.39 -10.35
C THR A 47 12.23 2.17 -10.32
N ASP A 48 12.98 2.87 -11.16
CA ASP A 48 14.44 2.89 -11.13
C ASP A 48 15.00 4.02 -10.24
N ALA A 49 14.11 4.76 -9.56
CA ALA A 49 14.50 5.84 -8.68
C ALA A 49 15.35 5.33 -7.50
N ARG A 50 16.49 6.00 -7.29
CA ARG A 50 17.39 5.74 -6.15
C ARG A 50 16.85 6.27 -4.83
N GLU A 51 15.98 7.27 -4.90
CA GLU A 51 15.28 7.90 -3.78
C GLU A 51 13.79 7.61 -3.88
N ALA A 52 13.05 7.95 -2.82
CA ALA A 52 11.60 7.77 -2.77
C ALA A 52 10.91 8.44 -3.98
N ASP A 53 10.23 7.64 -4.80
CA ASP A 53 9.50 8.10 -5.98
C ASP A 53 8.10 8.59 -5.56
N PRO A 54 7.82 9.90 -5.64
CA PRO A 54 6.54 10.44 -5.20
C PRO A 54 5.35 9.91 -6.01
N GLY A 55 5.54 9.59 -7.29
CA GLY A 55 4.47 9.06 -8.15
C GLY A 55 4.07 7.65 -7.74
N LEU A 56 5.07 6.79 -7.48
CA LEU A 56 4.87 5.45 -6.95
C LEU A 56 4.17 5.49 -5.58
N LEU A 57 4.64 6.35 -4.67
CA LEU A 57 4.08 6.50 -3.33
C LEU A 57 2.65 7.05 -3.35
N ALA A 58 2.34 7.95 -4.28
CA ALA A 58 0.97 8.43 -4.50
C ALA A 58 0.06 7.29 -4.97
N ALA A 59 0.48 6.49 -5.95
CA ALA A 59 -0.27 5.33 -6.41
C ALA A 59 -0.50 4.31 -5.27
N ALA A 60 0.53 4.06 -4.46
CA ALA A 60 0.44 3.19 -3.30
C ALA A 60 -0.63 3.64 -2.30
N SER A 61 -0.76 4.95 -2.06
CA SER A 61 -1.79 5.50 -1.18
C SER A 61 -3.21 5.18 -1.66
N VAL A 62 -3.43 5.22 -2.97
CA VAL A 62 -4.72 4.87 -3.60
C VAL A 62 -5.00 3.38 -3.44
N TYR A 63 -4.05 2.51 -3.77
CA TYR A 63 -4.22 1.07 -3.60
C TYR A 63 -4.43 0.67 -2.14
N ALA A 64 -3.75 1.32 -1.20
CA ALA A 64 -3.94 1.10 0.23
C ALA A 64 -5.35 1.52 0.67
N TRP A 65 -5.85 2.64 0.16
CA TRP A 65 -7.22 3.07 0.37
C TRP A 65 -8.24 2.07 -0.17
N LEU A 66 -7.98 1.49 -1.33
CA LEU A 66 -8.81 0.48 -1.96
C LEU A 66 -8.77 -0.88 -1.26
N GLY A 67 -7.89 -1.09 -0.28
CA GLY A 67 -7.83 -2.32 0.52
C GLY A 67 -6.80 -3.35 0.07
N VAL A 68 -5.81 -2.98 -0.75
CA VAL A 68 -4.68 -3.86 -1.08
C VAL A 68 -3.93 -4.26 0.19
N ARG A 69 -3.57 -5.54 0.28
CA ARG A 69 -2.97 -6.13 1.48
C ARG A 69 -1.47 -6.26 1.40
N TRP A 70 -0.91 -6.53 0.22
CA TRP A 70 0.52 -6.65 0.03
C TRP A 70 1.04 -5.72 -1.06
N PHE A 71 2.19 -5.11 -0.79
CA PHE A 71 2.88 -4.21 -1.69
C PHE A 71 4.28 -4.76 -1.95
N ARG A 72 4.56 -5.09 -3.20
CA ARG A 72 5.91 -5.45 -3.66
C ARG A 72 6.52 -4.21 -4.31
N VAL A 73 7.65 -3.74 -3.78
CA VAL A 73 8.36 -2.55 -4.26
C VAL A 73 9.87 -2.74 -4.17
N PRO A 74 10.68 -2.01 -4.97
CA PRO A 74 12.12 -1.94 -4.79
C PRO A 74 12.51 -1.55 -3.36
N GLU A 75 13.65 -2.04 -2.88
CA GLU A 75 14.12 -1.77 -1.51
C GLU A 75 14.31 -0.27 -1.24
N SER A 76 14.71 0.51 -2.25
CA SER A 76 14.83 1.98 -2.16
C SER A 76 13.52 2.69 -1.82
N GLN A 77 12.37 2.02 -2.02
CA GLN A 77 11.04 2.56 -1.78
C GLN A 77 10.39 2.03 -0.49
N ALA A 78 11.00 1.04 0.18
CA ALA A 78 10.36 0.31 1.26
C ALA A 78 9.98 1.22 2.46
N ASP A 79 10.85 2.16 2.83
CA ASP A 79 10.59 3.08 3.94
C ASP A 79 9.52 4.12 3.60
N GLY A 80 9.58 4.71 2.41
CA GLY A 80 8.55 5.62 1.91
C GLY A 80 7.19 4.94 1.83
N MET A 81 7.16 3.67 1.39
CA MET A 81 5.95 2.86 1.34
C MET A 81 5.36 2.65 2.73
N ARG A 82 6.16 2.22 3.72
CA ARG A 82 5.69 2.06 5.12
C ARG A 82 5.11 3.36 5.65
N GLN A 83 5.75 4.49 5.39
CA GLN A 83 5.24 5.80 5.80
C GLN A 83 3.88 6.14 5.16
N VAL A 84 3.70 5.86 3.87
CA VAL A 84 2.41 6.05 3.18
C VAL A 84 1.33 5.15 3.75
N LEU A 85 1.62 3.87 4.01
CA LEU A 85 0.67 2.93 4.59
C LEU A 85 0.24 3.35 5.99
N ASP A 86 1.20 3.79 6.81
CA ASP A 86 0.93 4.35 8.14
C ASP A 86 0.06 5.61 8.05
N MET A 87 0.38 6.51 7.10
CA MET A 87 -0.40 7.72 6.85
C MET A 87 -1.84 7.39 6.44
N VAL A 88 -2.05 6.48 5.49
CA VAL A 88 -3.39 6.06 5.05
C VAL A 88 -4.17 5.43 6.20
N ALA A 89 -3.55 4.56 7.00
CA ALA A 89 -4.20 3.97 8.16
C ALA A 89 -4.58 5.04 9.21
N SER A 90 -3.76 6.09 9.39
CA SER A 90 -4.13 7.23 10.23
C SER A 90 -5.30 8.03 9.66
N ILE A 91 -5.34 8.27 8.35
CA ILE A 91 -6.45 8.96 7.68
C ILE A 91 -7.75 8.15 7.80
N GLN A 92 -7.67 6.83 7.70
CA GLN A 92 -8.82 5.92 7.90
C GLN A 92 -9.25 5.79 9.37
N GLY A 93 -8.45 6.28 10.32
CA GLY A 93 -8.73 6.16 11.75
C GLY A 93 -8.51 4.74 12.32
N THR A 94 -7.79 3.87 11.60
CA THR A 94 -7.45 2.51 12.07
C THR A 94 -6.20 2.49 12.94
N ARG A 95 -5.43 3.58 12.94
CA ARG A 95 -4.33 3.85 13.88
C ARG A 95 -4.26 5.34 14.23
N PRO A 96 -3.73 5.74 15.39
CA PRO A 96 -3.45 7.14 15.67
C PRO A 96 -2.30 7.67 14.79
N PRO A 97 -2.29 8.98 14.45
CA PRO A 97 -1.13 9.62 13.84
C PRO A 97 0.05 9.63 14.81
N ALA A 98 1.27 9.50 14.29
CA ALA A 98 2.49 9.47 15.11
C ALA A 98 2.69 10.74 15.95
N VAL A 99 2.23 11.89 15.44
CA VAL A 99 2.25 13.17 16.14
C VAL A 99 0.94 13.90 15.85
N ALA A 100 0.18 14.22 16.90
CA ALA A 100 -1.00 15.09 16.81
C ALA A 100 -0.66 16.46 17.40
N ARG A 101 -0.63 17.51 16.56
CA ARG A 101 -0.48 18.90 17.02
C ARG A 101 -1.80 19.61 16.93
N ARG A 102 -2.26 20.20 18.04
CA ARG A 102 -3.43 21.08 18.03
C ARG A 102 -2.99 22.45 17.52
N GLY A 103 -3.51 22.86 16.36
CA GLY A 103 -3.40 24.25 15.93
C GLY A 103 -4.22 25.12 16.89
N LEU A 104 -3.55 25.80 17.81
CA LEU A 104 -4.17 26.88 18.56
C LEU A 104 -4.01 28.12 17.66
N ALA A 105 -5.13 28.57 17.11
CA ALA A 105 -5.26 29.87 16.46
C ALA A 105 -5.41 30.96 17.53
#